data_AF-A0A202DUF1-F1
#
_entry.id   AF-A0A202DUF1-F1
#
_cell.length_a   1.000
_cell.length_b   1.000
_cell.length_c   1.000
_cell.angle_alpha   90.00
_cell.angle_beta   90.00
_cell.angle_gamma   90.00
#
_symmetry.space_group_name_H-M   'P 1'
#
loop_
_entity.id
_entity.type
_entity.pdbx_description
1 polymer ?
#
loop_
_entity_poly.entity_id
_entity_poly.type
_entity_poly.pdbx_seq_one_letter_code
_entity_poly.pdbx_strand_id
1 'polypeptide(L)'
;MDIPTPQALFNKLGRFFKYTLQGKDEKALSVVTEDFKKTAKEDELYPIWMAESYALIHEYNEAIDWIEWGVDFGFIHYQWLSEINPFLENIRGEERFKKLMERVKYEWENFEV
;
A
#
# COMPACT_ATOMS: atom_id res chain seq x y z
N MET A 1 -17.16 -15.33 -11.25
CA MET A 1 -16.02 -15.06 -10.35
C MET A 1 -16.57 -15.15 -8.94
N ASP A 2 -16.08 -16.09 -8.13
CA ASP A 2 -16.35 -16.06 -6.69
C ASP A 2 -15.57 -14.90 -6.11
N ILE A 3 -16.25 -13.79 -5.83
CA ILE A 3 -15.66 -12.64 -5.16
C ILE A 3 -15.48 -13.07 -3.69
N PRO A 4 -14.26 -13.09 -3.14
CA PRO A 4 -14.04 -13.43 -1.74
C PRO A 4 -14.88 -12.53 -0.84
N THR A 5 -15.44 -13.09 0.24
CA THR A 5 -16.18 -12.25 1.19
C THR A 5 -15.24 -11.18 1.79
N PRO A 6 -15.72 -9.95 2.07
CA PRO A 6 -14.89 -8.88 2.64
C PRO A 6 -14.13 -9.31 3.91
N GLN A 7 -14.73 -10.20 4.72
CA GLN A 7 -14.08 -10.80 5.89
C GLN A 7 -12.83 -11.61 5.53
N ALA A 8 -12.86 -12.37 4.43
CA ALA A 8 -11.73 -13.16 3.98
C ALA A 8 -10.55 -12.28 3.56
N LEU A 9 -10.84 -11.12 2.96
CA LEU A 9 -9.84 -10.16 2.51
C LEU A 9 -9.15 -9.44 3.67
N PHE A 10 -9.94 -8.87 4.59
CA PHE A 10 -9.43 -8.22 5.78
C PHE A 10 -8.61 -9.18 6.66
N ASN A 11 -9.03 -10.44 6.76
CA ASN A 11 -8.26 -11.47 7.46
C ASN A 11 -6.89 -11.76 6.82
N LYS A 12 -6.80 -11.77 5.49
CA LYS A 12 -5.52 -11.95 4.79
C LYS A 12 -4.60 -10.76 5.00
N LEU A 13 -5.12 -9.55 4.86
CA LEU A 13 -4.36 -8.33 5.10
C LEU A 13 -3.85 -8.25 6.54
N GLY A 14 -4.73 -8.48 7.53
CA GLY A 14 -4.34 -8.48 8.93
C GLY A 14 -3.27 -9.54 9.26
N ARG A 15 -3.28 -10.69 8.56
CA ARG A 15 -2.20 -11.69 8.68
C ARG A 15 -0.90 -11.24 8.02
N PHE A 16 -0.98 -10.62 6.84
CA PHE A 16 0.19 -10.07 6.16
C PHE A 16 0.87 -9.06 7.08
N PHE A 17 0.14 -8.03 7.50
CA PHE A 17 0.62 -6.99 8.40
C PHE A 17 1.13 -7.52 9.75
N LYS A 18 0.43 -8.51 10.35
CA LYS A 18 0.93 -9.18 11.56
C LYS A 18 2.30 -9.81 11.36
N TYR A 19 2.54 -10.48 10.23
CA TYR A 19 3.81 -11.15 10.00
C TYR A 19 4.94 -10.18 9.68
N THR A 20 4.67 -9.08 8.98
CA THR A 20 5.67 -8.02 8.74
C THR A 20 6.12 -7.39 10.05
N LEU A 21 5.19 -7.05 10.95
CA LEU A 21 5.51 -6.54 12.30
C LEU A 21 6.27 -7.54 13.19
N GLN A 22 6.24 -8.83 12.86
CA GLN A 22 6.98 -9.87 13.57
C GLN A 22 8.36 -10.17 12.95
N GLY A 23 8.75 -9.47 11.87
CA GLY A 23 9.96 -9.76 11.10
C GLY A 23 9.94 -11.16 10.47
N LYS A 24 8.76 -11.66 10.11
CA LYS A 24 8.56 -12.99 9.53
C LYS A 24 8.27 -12.88 8.03
N ASP A 25 9.21 -12.31 7.30
CA ASP A 25 9.01 -11.81 5.93
C ASP A 25 8.57 -12.93 4.98
N GLU A 26 9.21 -14.10 5.03
CA GLU A 26 8.79 -15.27 4.23
C GLU A 26 7.35 -15.70 4.51
N LYS A 27 6.92 -15.66 5.79
CA LYS A 27 5.53 -15.97 6.15
C LYS A 27 4.59 -14.87 5.72
N ALA A 28 5.02 -13.60 5.79
CA ALA A 28 4.27 -12.46 5.32
C ALA A 28 3.98 -12.62 3.82
N LEU A 29 5.00 -12.85 3.01
CA LEU A 29 4.90 -13.07 1.57
C LEU A 29 4.06 -14.31 1.21
N SER A 30 4.13 -15.39 2.01
CA SER A 30 3.30 -16.59 1.78
C SER A 30 1.79 -16.35 1.89
N VAL A 31 1.36 -15.27 2.57
CA VAL A 31 -0.05 -14.87 2.65
C VAL A 31 -0.50 -14.17 1.36
N VAL A 32 0.45 -13.59 0.61
CA VAL A 32 0.15 -12.76 -0.55
C VAL A 32 0.02 -13.59 -1.82
N THR A 33 -1.19 -14.11 -2.05
CA THR A 33 -1.56 -14.80 -3.28
C THR A 33 -1.95 -13.81 -4.38
N GLU A 34 -1.85 -14.21 -5.65
CA GLU A 34 -2.29 -13.37 -6.79
C GLU A 34 -3.78 -12.97 -6.70
N ASP A 35 -4.66 -13.88 -6.26
CA ASP A 35 -6.06 -13.55 -6.01
C ASP A 35 -6.23 -12.47 -4.92
N PHE A 36 -5.38 -12.49 -3.89
CA PHE A 36 -5.43 -11.48 -2.84
C PHE A 36 -4.97 -10.13 -3.40
N LYS A 37 -3.88 -10.09 -4.17
CA LYS A 37 -3.45 -8.87 -4.86
C LYS A 37 -4.56 -8.34 -5.77
N LYS A 38 -5.23 -9.20 -6.53
CA LYS A 38 -6.32 -8.79 -7.42
C LYS A 38 -7.46 -8.13 -6.64
N THR A 39 -7.95 -8.77 -5.58
CA THR A 39 -9.07 -8.21 -4.80
C THR A 39 -8.67 -6.97 -4.00
N ALA A 40 -7.43 -6.89 -3.51
CA ALA A 40 -6.94 -5.71 -2.81
C ALA A 40 -6.85 -4.46 -3.71
N LYS A 41 -6.84 -4.62 -5.03
CA LYS A 41 -6.86 -3.52 -6.00
C LYS A 41 -8.25 -2.95 -6.27
N GLU A 42 -9.31 -3.58 -5.77
CA GLU A 42 -10.71 -3.18 -6.00
C GLU A 42 -11.21 -2.12 -4.99
N ASP A 43 -10.32 -1.57 -4.16
CA ASP A 43 -10.60 -0.66 -3.04
C ASP A 43 -9.53 0.45 -2.99
N GLU A 44 -9.86 1.60 -2.41
CA GLU A 44 -8.94 2.74 -2.30
C GLU A 44 -7.94 2.65 -1.13
N LEU A 45 -8.27 1.93 -0.05
CA LEU A 45 -7.47 1.84 1.17
C LEU A 45 -6.61 0.58 1.22
N TYR A 46 -7.10 -0.55 0.70
CA TYR A 46 -6.34 -1.80 0.69
C TYR A 46 -5.00 -1.71 -0.04
N PRO A 47 -4.87 -0.98 -1.17
CA PRO A 47 -3.58 -0.73 -1.79
C PRO A 47 -2.58 -0.08 -0.83
N ILE A 48 -3.04 0.87 0.00
CA ILE A 48 -2.18 1.57 0.95
C ILE A 48 -1.71 0.63 2.06
N TRP A 49 -2.60 -0.21 2.61
CA TRP A 49 -2.20 -1.21 3.60
C TRP A 49 -1.30 -2.32 3.04
N MET A 50 -1.45 -2.66 1.76
CA MET A 50 -0.50 -3.51 1.05
C MET A 50 0.86 -2.83 0.94
N ALA A 51 0.90 -1.55 0.56
CA ALA A 51 2.13 -0.77 0.47
C ALA A 51 2.87 -0.69 1.81
N GLU A 52 2.17 -0.36 2.90
CA GLU A 52 2.73 -0.33 4.26
C GLU A 52 3.36 -1.67 4.63
N SER A 53 2.67 -2.77 4.32
CA SER A 53 3.16 -4.11 4.62
C SER A 53 4.42 -4.45 3.82
N TYR A 54 4.45 -4.15 2.51
CA TYR A 54 5.65 -4.37 1.69
C TYR A 54 6.82 -3.47 2.10
N ALA A 55 6.56 -2.22 2.45
CA ALA A 55 7.56 -1.30 2.95
C ALA A 55 8.24 -1.86 4.21
N LEU A 56 7.46 -2.39 5.16
CA LEU A 56 7.96 -2.98 6.40
C LEU A 56 8.90 -4.18 6.21
N ILE A 57 8.81 -4.88 5.08
CA ILE A 57 9.68 -6.04 4.74
C ILE A 57 10.71 -5.70 3.65
N HIS A 58 10.93 -4.41 3.40
CA HIS A 58 11.93 -3.90 2.47
C HIS A 58 11.71 -4.22 0.97
N GLU A 59 10.49 -4.60 0.60
CA GLU A 59 10.08 -4.78 -0.80
C GLU A 59 9.61 -3.44 -1.38
N TYR A 60 10.56 -2.53 -1.57
CA TYR A 60 10.26 -1.11 -1.82
C TYR A 60 9.60 -0.85 -3.18
N ASN A 61 9.97 -1.59 -4.23
CA ASN A 61 9.34 -1.42 -5.54
C ASN A 61 7.87 -1.79 -5.49
N GLU A 62 7.56 -2.93 -4.88
CA GLU A 62 6.21 -3.42 -4.66
C GLU A 62 5.42 -2.44 -3.81
N ALA A 63 6.02 -1.92 -2.73
CA ALA A 63 5.38 -0.91 -1.89
C ALA A 63 4.98 0.33 -2.72
N ILE A 64 5.89 0.84 -3.54
CA ILE A 64 5.64 2.02 -4.39
C ILE A 64 4.59 1.73 -5.46
N ASP A 65 4.62 0.56 -6.10
CA ASP A 65 3.62 0.14 -7.09
C ASP A 65 2.20 0.11 -6.49
N TRP A 66 2.07 -0.28 -5.22
CA TRP A 66 0.81 -0.27 -4.50
C TRP A 66 0.33 1.14 -4.13
N ILE A 67 1.24 2.06 -3.79
CA ILE A 67 0.89 3.47 -3.59
C ILE A 67 0.44 4.08 -4.91
N GLU A 68 1.16 3.82 -6.00
CA GLU A 68 0.79 4.31 -7.34
C GLU A 68 -0.61 3.84 -7.74
N TRP A 69 -0.95 2.58 -7.46
CA TRP A 69 -2.31 2.08 -7.67
C TRP A 69 -3.36 2.83 -6.84
N GLY A 70 -3.11 3.05 -5.55
CA GLY A 70 -4.01 3.81 -4.68
C GLY A 70 -4.19 5.25 -5.17
N VAL A 71 -3.10 5.90 -5.59
CA VAL A 71 -3.11 7.25 -6.16
C VAL A 71 -3.94 7.30 -7.44
N ASP A 72 -3.76 6.35 -8.36
CA ASP A 72 -4.55 6.24 -9.59
C ASP A 72 -6.05 6.01 -9.31
N PHE A 73 -6.38 5.37 -8.18
CA PHE A 73 -7.77 5.23 -7.71
C PHE A 73 -8.32 6.52 -7.07
N GLY A 74 -7.45 7.43 -6.63
CA GLY A 74 -7.82 8.73 -6.03
C GLY A 74 -7.30 8.96 -4.61
N PHE A 75 -6.49 8.05 -4.05
CA PHE A 75 -5.87 8.24 -2.73
C PHE A 75 -4.71 9.25 -2.80
N ILE A 76 -5.05 10.54 -2.89
CA ILE A 76 -4.09 11.64 -3.02
C ILE A 76 -3.74 12.31 -1.69
N HIS A 77 -3.70 11.54 -0.59
CA HIS A 77 -3.44 12.07 0.75
C HIS A 77 -1.95 12.39 0.97
N TYR A 78 -1.46 13.46 0.34
CA TYR A 78 -0.04 13.81 0.27
C TYR A 78 0.68 13.82 1.63
N GLN A 79 0.16 14.59 2.60
CA GLN A 79 0.79 14.70 3.93
C GLN A 79 0.83 13.35 4.66
N TRP A 80 -0.22 12.54 4.50
CA TRP A 80 -0.25 11.21 5.09
C TRP A 80 0.85 10.31 4.53
N LEU A 81 0.98 10.26 3.20
CA LEU A 81 1.96 9.42 2.52
C LEU A 81 3.41 9.91 2.75
N SER A 82 3.64 11.22 2.65
CA SER A 82 4.99 11.79 2.64
C SER A 82 5.56 12.10 4.02
N GLU A 83 4.71 12.32 5.03
CA GLU A 83 5.15 12.90 6.31
C GLU A 83 4.66 12.11 7.51
N ILE A 84 3.39 11.68 7.54
CA ILE A 84 2.75 11.19 8.76
C ILE A 84 2.84 9.67 8.91
N ASN A 85 2.63 8.89 7.85
CA ASN A 85 2.51 7.43 7.96
C ASN A 85 3.87 6.78 8.32
N PRO A 86 4.03 6.22 9.53
CA PRO A 86 5.32 5.70 10.00
C PRO A 86 5.77 4.45 9.23
N PHE A 87 4.84 3.69 8.66
CA PHE A 87 5.16 2.46 7.94
C PHE A 87 5.75 2.70 6.55
N LEU A 88 5.69 3.95 6.06
CA LEU A 88 6.28 4.36 4.80
C LEU A 88 7.60 5.12 5.00
N GLU A 89 8.07 5.31 6.23
CA GLU A 89 9.26 6.12 6.52
C GLU A 89 10.49 5.65 5.73
N ASN A 90 10.67 4.34 5.64
CA ASN A 90 11.82 3.72 4.97
C ASN A 90 11.81 3.84 3.43
N ILE A 91 10.67 4.14 2.80
CA ILE A 91 10.57 4.32 1.34
C ILE A 91 10.58 5.78 0.90
N ARG A 92 10.47 6.75 1.82
CA ARG A 92 10.45 8.18 1.46
C ARG A 92 11.75 8.68 0.81
N GLY A 93 12.86 7.98 1.07
CA GLY A 93 14.15 8.26 0.44
C GLY A 93 14.26 7.80 -1.01
N GLU A 94 13.38 6.90 -1.46
CA GLU A 94 13.44 6.29 -2.79
C GLU A 94 13.07 7.29 -3.89
N GLU A 95 13.88 7.34 -4.95
CA GLU A 95 13.68 8.29 -6.05
C GLU A 95 12.32 8.11 -6.75
N ARG A 96 11.87 6.85 -6.91
CA ARG A 96 10.53 6.55 -7.46
C ARG A 96 9.41 7.09 -6.56
N PHE A 97 9.56 6.96 -5.24
CA PHE A 97 8.59 7.46 -4.28
C PHE A 97 8.51 8.98 -4.32
N LYS A 98 9.65 9.67 -4.29
CA LYS A 98 9.70 11.15 -4.38
C LYS A 98 8.99 11.67 -5.64
N LYS A 99 9.28 11.06 -6.79
CA LYS A 99 8.63 11.41 -8.06
C LYS A 99 7.12 11.19 -8.02
N LEU A 100 6.66 10.09 -7.43
CA LEU A 100 5.22 9.86 -7.24
C LEU A 100 4.61 10.94 -6.33
N MET A 101 5.31 11.32 -5.25
CA MET A 101 4.83 12.34 -4.32
C MET A 101 4.78 13.75 -4.92
N GLU A 102 5.62 14.08 -5.90
CA GLU A 102 5.47 15.33 -6.68
C GLU A 102 4.11 15.39 -7.39
N ARG A 103 3.71 14.29 -8.06
CA ARG A 103 2.39 14.16 -8.69
C ARG A 103 1.28 14.25 -7.65
N VAL A 104 1.36 13.46 -6.58
CA VAL A 104 0.32 13.41 -5.54
C VAL A 104 0.15 14.77 -4.87
N LYS A 105 1.24 15.49 -4.60
CA LYS A 105 1.18 16.84 -4.05
C LYS A 105 0.45 17.79 -4.98
N TYR A 106 0.79 17.78 -6.26
CA TYR A 106 0.12 18.62 -7.26
C TYR A 106 -1.38 18.31 -7.32
N GLU A 107 -1.77 17.04 -7.41
CA GLU A 107 -3.19 16.65 -7.44
C GLU A 107 -3.93 17.06 -6.16
N TRP A 108 -3.30 16.88 -5.00
CA TRP A 108 -3.86 17.28 -3.70
C TRP A 108 -4.05 18.80 -3.56
N GLU A 109 -3.06 19.60 -3.97
CA GLU A 109 -3.13 21.07 -3.91
C GLU A 109 -4.16 21.66 -4.89
N ASN A 110 -4.51 20.93 -5.95
CA ASN A 110 -5.44 21.37 -6.99
C ASN A 110 -6.79 20.61 -6.96
N PHE A 111 -7.08 19.87 -5.89
CA PHE A 111 -8.34 19.16 -5.75
C PHE A 111 -9.49 20.14 -5.48
N GLU A 112 -10.50 20.15 -6.37
CA GLU A 112 -11.72 20.95 -6.24
C GLU A 112 -12.89 20.06 -5.74
N VAL A 113 -13.74 20.61 -4.86
CA VAL A 113 -14.87 19.91 -4.20
C VAL A 113 -16.21 20.32 -4.80
#